data_AF-T0LEE2-F1
#
_entry.id   AF-T0LEE2-F1
#
_cell.length_a   1.000
_cell.length_b   1.000
_cell.length_c   1.000
_cell.angle_alpha   90.00
_cell.angle_beta   90.00
_cell.angle_gamma   90.00
#
_symmetry.space_group_name_H-M   'P 1'
#
loop_
_entity.id
_entity.type
_entity.pdbx_description
1 polymer ?
#
loop_
_entity_poly.entity_id
_entity_poly.type
_entity_poly.pdbx_seq_one_letter_code
_entity_poly.pdbx_strand_id
1 'polypeptide(L)'
;MNRRLFAVIVIILLAAVIVVNGQSYAQSSANYPTVTYHTFKGYTVTIIASTWNSTVYPVIFSKNFSTYNWRDSPLRNYILFDYGMTGLNPYGAEFIAAMEATGNLTEKNVTIAFEKIAPLDATNSGYTNQEKLNAGALPGFSNSTPTSFNNPSVRSLYGWIFAGGVVVSIVALYFIFNRKKDE
;
A
#
# COMPACT_ATOMS: atom_id res chain seq x y z
N MET A 1 -14.79 -30.87 35.51
CA MET A 1 -15.46 -30.18 34.38
C MET A 1 -16.04 -31.23 33.44
N ASN A 2 -17.36 -31.25 33.24
CA ASN A 2 -18.02 -32.27 32.41
C ASN A 2 -17.51 -32.19 30.97
N ARG A 3 -17.00 -33.30 30.42
CA ARG A 3 -16.43 -33.37 29.05
C ARG A 3 -17.39 -32.83 27.98
N ARG A 4 -18.70 -32.97 28.22
CA ARG A 4 -19.78 -32.40 27.38
C ARG A 4 -19.83 -30.87 27.41
N LEU A 5 -19.57 -30.27 28.57
CA LEU A 5 -19.59 -28.81 28.77
C LEU A 5 -18.36 -28.15 28.12
N PHE A 6 -17.22 -28.83 28.13
CA PHE A 6 -16.01 -28.38 27.43
C PHE A 6 -16.18 -28.42 25.90
N ALA A 7 -16.79 -29.48 25.36
CA ALA A 7 -17.05 -29.60 23.92
C ALA A 7 -17.99 -28.49 23.39
N VAL A 8 -19.02 -28.12 24.17
CA VAL A 8 -19.94 -27.03 23.81
C VAL A 8 -19.23 -25.67 23.77
N ILE A 9 -18.35 -25.39 24.73
CA ILE A 9 -17.56 -24.14 24.77
C ILE A 9 -16.63 -24.04 23.56
N VAL A 10 -15.98 -25.15 23.16
CA VAL A 10 -15.09 -25.18 21.98
C VAL A 10 -15.85 -24.96 20.68
N ILE A 11 -17.06 -25.51 20.54
CA ILE A 11 -17.91 -25.30 19.35
C ILE A 11 -18.40 -23.85 19.27
N ILE A 12 -18.79 -23.24 20.40
CA ILE A 12 -19.19 -21.83 20.46
C ILE A 12 -18.02 -20.91 20.08
N LEU A 13 -16.81 -21.21 20.57
CA LEU A 13 -15.59 -20.46 20.21
C LEU A 13 -15.25 -20.60 18.73
N LEU A 14 -15.38 -21.80 18.14
CA LEU A 14 -15.15 -22.02 16.71
C LEU A 14 -16.20 -21.34 15.84
N ALA A 15 -17.46 -21.31 16.26
CA ALA A 15 -18.53 -20.60 15.55
C ALA A 15 -18.34 -19.08 15.60
N ALA A 16 -17.81 -18.53 16.70
CA ALA A 16 -17.52 -17.10 16.82
C ALA A 16 -16.42 -16.61 15.85
N VAL A 17 -15.45 -17.46 15.48
CA VAL A 17 -14.38 -17.10 14.52
C VAL A 17 -14.92 -16.94 13.09
N ILE A 18 -16.00 -17.65 12.74
CA ILE A 18 -16.56 -17.63 11.38
C ILE A 18 -17.34 -16.33 11.13
N VAL A 19 -17.96 -15.75 12.17
CA VAL A 19 -18.80 -14.54 12.03
C VAL A 19 -17.96 -13.26 11.89
N VAL A 20 -16.70 -13.24 12.36
CA VAL A 20 -15.84 -12.05 12.27
C VAL A 20 -15.31 -11.82 10.84
N ASN A 21 -15.21 -12.88 10.02
CA ASN A 21 -14.71 -12.77 8.64
C ASN A 21 -15.81 -12.52 7.59
N GLY A 22 -17.06 -12.34 8.02
CA GLY A 22 -18.22 -12.13 7.16
C GLY A 22 -18.63 -10.67 7.02
N GLN A 23 -17.73 -9.69 7.18
CA GLN A 23 -18.06 -8.31 6.83
C GLN A 23 -18.14 -8.17 5.32
N SER A 24 -19.30 -8.55 4.77
CA SER A 24 -19.74 -8.06 3.47
C SER A 24 -19.84 -6.54 3.58
N TYR A 25 -18.83 -5.83 3.09
CA TYR A 25 -18.90 -4.40 2.88
C TYR A 25 -20.00 -4.15 1.86
N ALA A 26 -21.21 -3.83 2.35
CA ALA A 26 -22.30 -3.41 1.50
C ALA A 26 -21.81 -2.23 0.66
N GLN A 27 -21.82 -2.40 -0.66
CA GLN A 27 -21.52 -1.34 -1.63
C GLN A 27 -22.64 -0.28 -1.59
N SER A 28 -22.70 0.48 -0.51
CA SER A 28 -23.23 1.84 -0.60
C SER A 28 -22.32 2.60 -1.56
N SER A 29 -22.91 3.42 -2.44
CA SER A 29 -22.15 4.37 -3.26
C SER A 29 -21.10 5.06 -2.38
N ALA A 30 -19.83 4.87 -2.70
CA ALA A 30 -18.74 5.41 -1.92
C ALA A 30 -18.80 6.94 -1.96
N ASN A 31 -18.99 7.56 -0.79
CA ASN A 31 -18.91 9.01 -0.66
C ASN A 31 -17.44 9.38 -0.56
N TYR A 32 -16.80 9.67 -1.70
CA TYR A 32 -15.43 10.13 -1.72
C TYR A 32 -15.31 11.55 -1.13
N PRO A 33 -14.35 11.81 -0.22
CA PRO A 33 -14.14 13.13 0.33
C PRO A 33 -13.70 14.12 -0.76
N THR A 34 -14.06 15.38 -0.56
CA THR A 34 -13.55 16.48 -1.39
C THR A 34 -12.16 16.87 -0.91
N VAL A 35 -11.20 16.89 -1.82
CA VAL A 35 -9.81 17.24 -1.52
C VAL A 35 -9.44 18.49 -2.29
N THR A 36 -8.79 19.44 -1.64
CA THR A 36 -8.26 20.64 -2.29
C THR A 36 -6.76 20.72 -2.05
N TYR A 37 -5.99 21.00 -3.10
CA TYR A 37 -4.54 21.17 -3.03
C TYR A 37 -4.09 22.37 -3.87
N HIS A 38 -2.91 22.91 -3.53
CA HIS A 38 -2.32 24.03 -4.25
C HIS A 38 -1.10 23.55 -5.03
N THR A 39 -1.15 23.70 -6.36
CA THR A 39 -0.02 23.34 -7.22
C THR A 39 1.15 24.30 -7.01
N PHE A 40 2.39 23.84 -7.21
CA PHE A 40 3.56 24.73 -7.22
C PHE A 40 3.54 25.79 -8.33
N LYS A 41 2.60 25.67 -9.28
CA LYS A 41 2.36 26.66 -10.33
C LYS A 41 1.35 27.74 -9.92
N GLY A 42 0.87 27.72 -8.68
CA GLY A 42 -0.01 28.75 -8.11
C GLY A 42 -1.51 28.54 -8.32
N TYR A 43 -1.92 27.40 -8.89
CA TYR A 43 -3.33 27.05 -9.10
C TYR A 43 -3.87 26.23 -7.93
N THR A 44 -5.09 26.53 -7.49
CA THR A 44 -5.87 25.71 -6.57
C THR A 44 -6.68 24.69 -7.36
N VAL A 45 -6.58 23.42 -6.98
CA VAL A 45 -7.31 22.32 -7.61
C VAL A 45 -8.18 21.65 -6.56
N THR A 46 -9.47 21.48 -6.86
CA THR A 46 -10.43 20.77 -6.01
C THR A 46 -10.90 19.50 -6.71
N ILE A 47 -10.70 18.36 -6.05
CA ILE A 47 -11.13 17.04 -6.50
C ILE A 47 -12.38 16.65 -5.72
N ILE A 48 -13.50 16.52 -6.42
CA ILE A 48 -14.78 16.04 -5.87
C ILE A 48 -15.05 14.60 -6.33
N ALA A 49 -16.10 13.97 -5.79
CA ALA A 49 -16.46 12.58 -6.10
C ALA A 49 -16.57 12.27 -7.60
N SER A 50 -17.17 13.17 -8.40
CA SER A 50 -17.25 12.98 -9.86
C SER A 50 -15.86 12.97 -10.50
N THR A 51 -14.96 13.85 -10.06
CA THR A 51 -13.61 13.97 -10.57
C THR A 51 -12.74 12.76 -10.25
N TRP A 52 -12.88 12.18 -9.05
CA TRP A 52 -12.24 10.91 -8.70
C TRP A 52 -12.65 9.82 -9.69
N ASN A 53 -13.95 9.69 -9.96
CA ASN A 53 -14.51 8.67 -10.85
C ASN A 53 -14.18 8.88 -12.33
N SER A 54 -14.15 10.13 -12.80
CA SER A 54 -13.98 10.45 -14.22
C SER A 54 -12.52 10.57 -14.66
N THR A 55 -11.60 10.84 -13.73
CA THR A 55 -10.23 11.24 -14.08
C THR A 55 -9.18 10.44 -13.33
N VAL A 56 -9.34 10.22 -12.02
CA VAL A 56 -8.31 9.56 -11.21
C VAL A 56 -8.40 8.03 -11.27
N TYR A 57 -9.56 7.48 -10.93
CA TYR A 57 -9.78 6.04 -10.92
C TYR A 57 -9.62 5.35 -12.28
N PRO A 58 -10.01 5.96 -13.42
CA PRO A 58 -9.75 5.36 -14.73
C PRO A 58 -8.27 5.07 -14.98
N VAL A 59 -7.35 5.88 -14.44
CA VAL A 59 -5.90 5.65 -14.56
C VAL A 59 -5.48 4.43 -13.73
N ILE A 60 -5.86 4.37 -12.44
CA ILE A 60 -5.52 3.21 -11.58
C ILE A 60 -6.13 1.92 -12.12
N PHE A 61 -7.36 1.98 -12.63
CA PHE A 61 -8.09 0.82 -13.16
C PHE A 61 -7.62 0.40 -14.56
N SER A 62 -6.77 1.20 -15.20
CA SER A 62 -6.19 0.87 -16.49
C SER A 62 -5.21 -0.29 -16.33
N LYS A 63 -5.26 -1.25 -17.27
CA LYS A 63 -4.28 -2.33 -17.36
C LYS A 63 -2.86 -1.84 -17.64
N ASN A 64 -2.72 -0.60 -18.12
CA ASN A 64 -1.43 0.03 -18.32
C ASN A 64 -0.78 0.45 -17.00
N PHE A 65 -1.56 0.63 -15.94
CA PHE A 65 -1.06 1.03 -14.64
C PHE A 65 -1.05 -0.13 -13.63
N SER A 66 -2.10 -0.95 -13.57
CA SER A 66 -2.13 -2.13 -12.69
C SER A 66 -2.53 -3.39 -13.42
N THR A 67 -1.81 -4.48 -13.15
CA THR A 67 -2.15 -5.82 -13.69
C THR A 67 -3.38 -6.43 -13.02
N TYR A 68 -3.69 -6.02 -11.79
CA TYR A 68 -4.87 -6.48 -11.07
C TYR A 68 -6.11 -5.70 -11.50
N ASN A 69 -7.24 -6.40 -11.65
CA ASN A 69 -8.49 -5.77 -12.06
C ASN A 69 -9.17 -5.06 -10.89
N TRP A 70 -8.72 -3.84 -10.61
CA TRP A 70 -9.26 -3.01 -9.53
C TRP A 70 -10.70 -2.55 -9.76
N ARG A 71 -11.17 -2.46 -11.02
CA ARG A 71 -12.54 -2.05 -11.32
C ARG A 71 -13.57 -2.96 -10.66
N ASP A 72 -13.30 -4.27 -10.69
CA ASP A 72 -14.20 -5.29 -10.14
C ASP A 72 -13.87 -5.66 -8.68
N SER A 73 -12.86 -5.03 -8.10
CA SER A 73 -12.45 -5.31 -6.73
C SER A 73 -13.43 -4.74 -5.71
N PRO A 74 -13.78 -5.50 -4.64
CA PRO A 74 -14.54 -4.96 -3.52
C PRO A 74 -13.74 -3.90 -2.74
N LEU A 75 -12.42 -3.88 -2.89
CA LEU A 75 -11.52 -2.98 -2.17
C LEU A 75 -11.24 -1.67 -2.92
N ARG A 76 -11.78 -1.48 -4.13
CA ARG A 76 -11.42 -0.36 -5.02
C ARG A 76 -11.58 1.03 -4.39
N ASN A 77 -12.54 1.18 -3.49
CA ASN A 77 -12.84 2.45 -2.85
C ASN A 77 -11.74 2.85 -1.85
N TYR A 78 -10.99 1.89 -1.33
CA TYR A 78 -9.98 2.12 -0.30
C TYR A 78 -8.58 2.32 -0.87
N ILE A 79 -8.39 2.32 -2.20
CA ILE A 79 -7.06 2.46 -2.79
C ILE A 79 -6.40 3.77 -2.36
N LEU A 80 -7.15 4.88 -2.38
CA LEU A 80 -6.65 6.22 -2.01
C LEU A 80 -7.21 6.74 -0.68
N PHE A 81 -8.22 6.06 -0.13
CA PHE A 81 -8.97 6.54 1.03
C PHE A 81 -8.83 5.59 2.21
N ASP A 82 -9.03 6.13 3.42
CA ASP A 82 -9.11 5.34 4.64
C ASP A 82 -10.36 4.42 4.62
N TYR A 83 -10.40 3.44 5.55
CA TYR A 83 -11.56 2.53 5.64
C TYR A 83 -12.87 3.23 6.03
N GLY A 84 -12.78 4.42 6.65
CA GLY A 84 -13.94 5.25 7.02
C GLY A 84 -14.51 6.06 5.86
N MET A 85 -13.80 6.13 4.72
CA MET A 85 -14.08 7.03 3.60
C MET A 85 -14.14 8.51 4.01
N THR A 86 -13.46 8.88 5.10
CA THR A 86 -13.46 10.25 5.64
C THR A 86 -12.26 11.08 5.20
N GLY A 87 -11.17 10.41 4.81
CA GLY A 87 -9.94 11.05 4.40
C GLY A 87 -9.09 10.17 3.50
N LEU A 88 -7.93 10.70 3.11
CA LEU A 88 -6.94 9.97 2.32
C LEU A 88 -6.18 8.99 3.22
N ASN A 89 -5.85 7.83 2.66
CA ASN A 89 -4.83 6.97 3.26
C ASN A 89 -3.42 7.50 2.91
N PRO A 90 -2.34 6.93 3.46
CA PRO A 90 -0.97 7.37 3.14
C PRO A 90 -0.64 7.37 1.64
N TYR A 91 -1.12 6.38 0.87
CA TYR A 91 -0.91 6.35 -0.59
C TYR A 91 -1.66 7.46 -1.33
N GLY A 92 -2.90 7.74 -0.91
CA GLY A 92 -3.68 8.88 -1.40
C GLY A 92 -3.01 10.22 -1.07
N ALA A 93 -2.38 10.35 0.10
CA ALA A 93 -1.63 11.55 0.46
C ALA A 93 -0.37 11.73 -0.40
N GLU A 94 0.38 10.65 -0.66
CA GLU A 94 1.52 10.65 -1.59
C GLU A 94 1.09 11.05 -3.00
N PHE A 95 -0.06 10.57 -3.46
CA PHE A 95 -0.64 10.97 -4.74
C PHE A 95 -0.94 12.47 -4.80
N ILE A 96 -1.56 13.05 -3.78
CA ILE A 96 -1.83 14.49 -3.74
C ILE A 96 -0.53 15.30 -3.76
N ALA A 97 0.48 14.90 -2.98
CA ALA A 97 1.79 15.56 -2.99
C ALA A 97 2.47 15.48 -4.37
N ALA A 98 2.31 14.36 -5.08
CA ALA A 98 2.79 14.23 -6.46
C ALA A 98 2.02 15.12 -7.44
N MET A 99 0.70 15.27 -7.26
CA MET A 99 -0.14 16.16 -8.05
C MET A 99 0.17 17.65 -7.84
N GLU A 100 0.47 18.06 -6.60
CA GLU A 100 0.96 19.41 -6.28
C GLU A 100 2.19 19.79 -7.12
N ALA A 101 3.08 18.82 -7.35
CA ALA A 101 4.29 19.00 -8.15
C ALA A 101 4.05 19.01 -9.67
N THR A 102 3.10 18.20 -10.16
CA THR A 102 2.87 18.03 -11.61
C THR A 102 1.99 19.15 -12.20
N GLY A 103 0.89 19.52 -11.51
CA GLY A 103 0.00 20.59 -11.92
C GLY A 103 -1.49 20.22 -11.90
N ASN A 104 -2.25 20.76 -12.86
CA ASN A 104 -3.71 20.59 -12.94
C ASN A 104 -4.13 19.13 -13.10
N LEU A 105 -5.35 18.81 -12.65
CA LEU A 105 -5.91 17.47 -12.73
C LEU A 105 -6.34 17.12 -14.16
N THR A 106 -5.46 16.44 -14.88
CA THR A 106 -5.70 15.85 -16.20
C THR A 106 -5.27 14.39 -16.16
N GLU A 107 -5.84 13.53 -17.00
CA GLU A 107 -5.46 12.11 -17.07
C GLU A 107 -3.94 11.94 -17.21
N LYS A 108 -3.31 12.71 -18.09
CA LYS A 108 -1.85 12.73 -18.26
C LYS A 108 -1.10 13.03 -16.96
N ASN A 109 -1.49 14.08 -16.24
CA ASN A 109 -0.80 14.48 -15.00
C ASN A 109 -1.08 13.50 -13.86
N VAL A 110 -2.27 12.92 -13.82
CA VAL A 110 -2.64 11.86 -12.88
C VAL A 110 -1.76 10.62 -13.12
N THR A 111 -1.57 10.21 -14.37
CA THR A 111 -0.65 9.11 -14.73
C THR A 111 0.78 9.41 -14.25
N ILE A 112 1.30 10.59 -14.54
CA ILE A 112 2.64 11.00 -14.08
C ILE A 112 2.74 10.99 -12.55
N ALA A 113 1.72 11.47 -11.84
CA ALA A 113 1.70 11.47 -10.38
C ALA A 113 1.72 10.05 -9.81
N PHE A 114 0.95 9.14 -10.40
CA PHE A 114 0.92 7.75 -10.00
C PHE A 114 2.24 7.02 -10.31
N GLU A 115 2.84 7.26 -11.48
CA GLU A 115 4.16 6.74 -11.84
C GLU A 115 5.25 7.22 -10.88
N LYS A 116 5.16 8.47 -10.40
CA LYS A 116 6.11 9.04 -9.44
C LYS A 116 6.08 8.35 -8.08
N ILE A 117 4.91 7.91 -7.63
CA ILE A 117 4.75 7.25 -6.32
C ILE A 117 4.79 5.73 -6.40
N ALA A 118 4.69 5.15 -7.60
CA ALA A 118 4.75 3.71 -7.84
C ALA A 118 5.97 3.00 -7.20
N PRO A 119 7.21 3.53 -7.24
CA PRO A 119 8.37 2.86 -6.66
C PRO A 119 8.56 3.13 -5.16
N LEU A 120 7.75 3.98 -4.53
CA LEU A 120 7.88 4.28 -3.10
C LEU A 120 7.45 3.08 -2.24
N ASP A 121 8.04 2.96 -1.05
CA ASP A 121 7.67 1.90 -0.08
C ASP A 121 6.25 2.11 0.41
N ALA A 122 5.42 1.07 0.26
CA ALA A 122 4.02 1.07 0.63
C ALA A 122 3.86 0.92 2.15
N THR A 123 4.22 1.97 2.88
CA THR A 123 4.06 2.09 4.34
C THR A 123 4.89 1.08 5.12
N ASN A 124 6.20 1.01 4.85
CA ASN A 124 7.16 0.13 5.52
C ASN A 124 6.79 -1.36 5.46
N SER A 125 6.09 -1.75 4.38
CA SER A 125 5.62 -3.13 4.22
C SER A 125 6.64 -4.03 3.53
N GLY A 126 7.74 -3.44 3.01
CA GLY A 126 8.74 -4.15 2.22
C GLY A 126 8.32 -4.41 0.79
N TYR A 127 7.21 -3.79 0.34
CA TYR A 127 6.74 -3.78 -1.04
C TYR A 127 6.61 -2.34 -1.50
N THR A 128 6.88 -2.10 -2.77
CA THR A 128 6.54 -0.84 -3.42
C THR A 128 5.02 -0.69 -3.56
N ASN A 129 4.56 0.55 -3.74
CA ASN A 129 3.15 0.83 -4.04
C ASN A 129 2.66 0.06 -5.27
N GLN A 130 3.47 0.00 -6.32
CA GLN A 130 3.13 -0.72 -7.56
C GLN A 130 2.97 -2.22 -7.36
N GLU A 131 3.84 -2.84 -6.55
CA GLU A 131 3.75 -4.27 -6.27
C GLU A 131 2.48 -4.62 -5.51
N LYS A 132 2.11 -3.82 -4.51
CA LYS A 132 0.83 -4.00 -3.81
C LYS A 132 -0.35 -3.88 -4.76
N LEU A 133 -0.36 -2.84 -5.61
CA LEU A 133 -1.44 -2.68 -6.58
C LEU A 133 -1.54 -3.86 -7.54
N ASN A 134 -0.43 -4.31 -8.09
CA ASN A 134 -0.39 -5.45 -9.01
C ASN A 134 -0.82 -6.77 -8.34
N ALA A 135 -0.67 -6.86 -7.02
CA ALA A 135 -1.07 -8.00 -6.22
C ALA A 135 -2.54 -7.97 -5.74
N GLY A 136 -3.28 -6.90 -6.01
CA GLY A 136 -4.60 -6.69 -5.42
C GLY A 136 -4.57 -6.38 -3.92
N ALA A 137 -3.44 -5.89 -3.40
CA ALA A 137 -3.30 -5.38 -2.03
C ALA A 137 -3.37 -3.84 -2.01
N LEU A 138 -3.86 -3.28 -0.91
CA LEU A 138 -4.04 -1.84 -0.78
C LEU A 138 -2.72 -1.16 -0.34
N PRO A 139 -2.17 -0.26 -1.17
CA PRO A 139 -1.11 0.63 -0.72
C PRO A 139 -1.66 1.58 0.37
N GLY A 140 -0.80 2.07 1.26
CA GLY A 140 -1.23 2.88 2.40
C GLY A 140 -1.71 2.09 3.63
N PHE A 141 -1.84 0.77 3.53
CA PHE A 141 -2.20 -0.09 4.64
C PHE A 141 -1.10 -1.12 4.92
N SER A 142 -0.54 -1.09 6.12
CA SER A 142 0.51 -2.03 6.54
C SER A 142 -0.01 -3.47 6.67
N ASN A 143 -1.29 -3.63 7.02
CA ASN A 143 -1.95 -4.93 7.18
C ASN A 143 -2.50 -5.51 5.86
N SER A 144 -2.48 -4.76 4.75
CA SER A 144 -2.88 -5.28 3.44
C SER A 144 -1.68 -5.92 2.76
N THR A 145 -1.53 -7.23 2.97
CA THR A 145 -0.45 -8.03 2.38
C THR A 145 -0.88 -8.63 1.03
N PRO A 146 -0.02 -8.56 -0.01
CA PRO A 146 -0.18 -9.29 -1.27
C PRO A 146 -0.54 -10.76 -1.06
N THR A 147 -1.61 -11.25 -1.70
CA THR A 147 -1.92 -12.69 -1.71
C THR A 147 -1.15 -13.45 -2.80
N SER A 148 -0.64 -12.73 -3.81
CA SER A 148 0.05 -13.30 -4.98
C SER A 148 1.57 -13.15 -4.98
N PHE A 149 2.16 -12.41 -4.04
CA PHE A 149 3.62 -12.23 -3.95
C PHE A 149 4.12 -12.75 -2.60
N ASN A 150 4.85 -13.88 -2.65
CA ASN A 150 5.48 -14.45 -1.47
C ASN A 150 6.88 -13.87 -1.19
N ASN A 151 7.45 -13.05 -2.09
CA ASN A 151 8.79 -12.48 -1.95
C ASN A 151 8.76 -10.95 -2.16
N PRO A 152 8.94 -10.14 -1.09
CA PRO A 152 9.02 -8.69 -1.19
C PRO A 152 10.33 -8.22 -1.84
N SER A 153 10.25 -7.43 -2.91
CA SER A 153 11.45 -6.92 -3.61
C SER A 153 12.24 -5.90 -2.79
N VAL A 154 11.58 -5.07 -1.97
CA VAL A 154 12.25 -4.08 -1.13
C VAL A 154 12.93 -4.76 0.07
N ARG A 155 12.32 -5.79 0.65
CA ARG A 155 12.93 -6.59 1.73
C ARG A 155 14.15 -7.40 1.24
N SER A 156 14.12 -7.86 -0.01
CA SER A 156 15.29 -8.43 -0.69
C SER A 156 16.44 -7.42 -0.75
N LEU A 157 16.16 -6.18 -1.19
CA LEU A 157 17.19 -5.13 -1.32
C LEU A 157 17.86 -4.77 0.01
N TYR A 158 17.08 -4.54 1.08
CA TYR A 158 17.63 -4.28 2.42
C TYR A 158 18.40 -5.48 2.97
N GLY A 159 17.97 -6.71 2.67
CA GLY A 159 18.69 -7.93 3.04
C GLY A 159 20.09 -7.99 2.44
N TRP A 160 20.24 -7.67 1.14
CA TRP A 160 21.54 -7.65 0.47
C TRP A 160 22.45 -6.53 0.97
N ILE A 161 21.91 -5.33 1.22
CA ILE A 161 22.69 -4.21 1.76
C ILE A 161 23.18 -4.53 3.17
N PHE A 162 22.31 -5.07 4.04
CA PHE A 162 22.69 -5.47 5.40
C PHE A 162 23.72 -6.60 5.40
N ALA A 163 23.48 -7.66 4.62
CA ALA A 163 24.41 -8.78 4.50
C ALA A 163 25.79 -8.33 3.97
N GLY A 164 25.80 -7.47 2.94
CA GLY A 164 27.03 -6.87 2.41
C GLY A 164 27.77 -6.05 3.45
N GLY A 165 27.06 -5.21 4.21
CA GLY A 165 27.63 -4.42 5.30
C GLY A 165 28.27 -5.29 6.39
N VAL A 166 27.61 -6.36 6.82
CA VAL A 166 28.16 -7.29 7.84
C VAL A 166 29.41 -8.00 7.32
N VAL A 167 29.40 -8.50 6.08
CA VAL A 167 30.57 -9.18 5.50
C VAL A 167 31.77 -8.24 5.41
N VAL A 168 31.59 -7.01 4.91
CA VAL A 168 32.67 -6.02 4.85
C VAL A 168 33.20 -5.67 6.25
N SER A 169 32.30 -5.54 7.23
CA SER A 169 32.67 -5.28 8.63
C SER A 169 33.55 -6.39 9.20
N ILE A 170 33.18 -7.66 8.98
CA ILE A 170 33.95 -8.81 9.45
C ILE A 170 35.32 -8.87 8.77
N VAL A 171 35.40 -8.62 7.46
CA VAL A 171 36.67 -8.60 6.72
C VAL A 171 37.58 -7.47 7.22
N ALA A 172 37.03 -6.27 7.41
CA ALA A 172 37.78 -5.13 7.95
C ALA A 172 38.30 -5.42 9.37
N LEU A 173 37.45 -5.97 10.24
CA LEU A 173 37.85 -6.37 11.59
C LEU A 173 38.93 -7.47 11.56
N TYR A 174 38.77 -8.48 10.71
CA TYR A 174 39.77 -9.55 10.55
C TYR A 174 41.14 -8.99 10.12
N PHE A 175 41.19 -8.12 9.11
CA PHE A 175 42.45 -7.52 8.66
C PHE A 175 43.07 -6.55 9.67
N ILE A 176 42.25 -5.72 10.34
CA ILE A 176 42.74 -4.77 11.35
C ILE A 176 43.27 -5.49 12.59
N PHE A 177 42.58 -6.53 13.06
CA PHE A 177 42.98 -7.26 14.27
C PHE A 177 44.04 -8.33 14.01
N ASN A 178 44.07 -9.01 12.86
CA ASN A 178 45.18 -9.93 12.55
C ASN A 178 46.48 -9.21 12.24
N ARG A 179 46.45 -8.00 11.67
CA ARG A 179 47.69 -7.22 11.44
C ARG A 179 48.42 -6.87 12.75
N LYS A 180 47.70 -6.74 13.87
CA LYS A 180 48.29 -6.47 15.19
C LYS A 180 48.84 -7.71 15.90
N LYS A 181 48.69 -8.90 15.33
CA LYS A 181 49.21 -10.13 15.92
C LYS A 181 50.63 -10.46 15.46
N ASP A 182 51.07 -9.81 14.38
CA ASP A 182 52.38 -10.02 13.73
C ASP A 182 53.33 -8.81 13.91
N GLU A 183 53.00 -7.86 14.80
CA GLU A 183 53.89 -6.80 15.33
C GLU A 183 54.22 -7.07 16.81
#